data_AF-A0A6C0H8N9-F1
#
_entry.id   AF-A0A6C0H8N9-F1
#
_cell.length_a   1.000
_cell.length_b   1.000
_cell.length_c   1.000
_cell.angle_alpha   90.00
_cell.angle_beta   90.00
_cell.angle_gamma   90.00
#
_symmetry.space_group_name_H-M   'P 1'
#
loop_
_entity.id
_entity.type
_entity.pdbx_description
1 polymer ?
#
loop_
_entity_poly.entity_id
_entity_poly.type
_entity_poly.pdbx_seq_one_letter_code
_entity_poly.pdbx_strand_id
1 'polypeptide(L)' 'MNHKMESLIELAYLEALKSPMTSRYGAILVYNGKVISSGYNDDRKLKISNNKLCCLLCG' A
#
# COMPACT_ATOMS: atom_id res chain seq x y z
N MET A 1 7.65 9.24 22.57
CA MET A 1 7.63 8.70 21.20
C MET A 1 6.86 9.67 20.32
N ASN A 2 7.30 9.93 19.09
CA ASN A 2 6.74 10.98 18.23
C ASN A 2 5.34 10.56 17.73
N HIS A 3 4.26 11.21 18.18
CA HIS A 3 2.88 10.91 17.77
C HIS A 3 2.64 10.85 16.25
N LYS A 4 3.48 11.56 15.48
CA LYS A 4 3.43 11.56 14.01
C LYS A 4 3.90 10.23 13.38
N MET A 5 4.73 9.47 14.08
CA MET A 5 5.19 8.16 13.61
C MET A 5 4.13 7.08 13.85
N GLU A 6 3.38 7.18 14.94
CA GLU A 6 2.25 6.30 15.24
C GLU A 6 1.15 6.43 14.16
N SER A 7 0.85 7.65 13.71
CA SER A 7 -0.15 7.86 12.64
C SER A 7 0.29 7.33 11.27
N LEU A 8 1.58 7.37 10.94
CA LEU A 8 2.10 6.81 9.68
C LEU A 8 2.07 5.27 9.70
N ILE A 9 2.37 4.66 10.85
CA ILE A 9 2.28 3.20 11.01
C ILE A 9 0.81 2.75 10.93
N GLU A 10 -0.11 3.50 11.54
CA GLU A 10 -1.54 3.24 11.43
C GLU A 10 -2.03 3.28 9.98
N LEU A 11 -1.60 4.28 9.20
CA LEU A 11 -1.92 4.35 7.77
C LEU A 11 -1.39 3.14 6.98
N ALA A 12 -0.15 2.70 7.25
CA ALA A 12 0.40 1.49 6.63
C ALA A 12 -0.38 0.23 7.04
N TYR A 13 -0.82 0.16 8.30
CA TYR A 13 -1.66 -0.94 8.80
C TYR A 13 -3.04 -0.96 8.11
N LEU A 14 -3.68 0.20 7.93
CA LEU A 14 -4.95 0.32 7.21
C LEU A 14 -4.83 -0.12 5.74
N GLU A 15 -3.69 0.12 5.09
CA GLU A 15 -3.43 -0.45 3.76
C GLU A 15 -3.30 -1.97 3.82
N ALA A 16 -2.58 -2.51 4.81
CA ALA A 16 -2.43 -3.96 4.97
C ALA A 16 -3.79 -4.67 5.09
N LEU A 17 -4.77 -4.05 5.78
CA LEU A 17 -6.12 -4.60 5.93
C LEU A 17 -6.88 -4.80 4.60
N LYS A 18 -6.48 -4.10 3.53
CA LYS A 18 -7.08 -4.25 2.19
C LYS A 18 -6.56 -5.50 1.46
N SER A 19 -5.47 -6.10 1.93
CA SER A 19 -4.88 -7.28 1.30
C SER A 19 -5.81 -8.49 1.38
N PRO A 20 -6.09 -9.16 0.25
CA PRO A 20 -6.85 -10.41 0.24
C PRO A 20 -6.01 -11.62 0.69
N MET A 21 -4.71 -11.43 0.94
CA MET A 21 -3.78 -12.50 1.31
C MET A 21 -3.88 -12.85 2.81
N THR A 22 -3.49 -14.07 3.18
CA THR A 22 -3.41 -14.49 4.59
C THR A 22 -2.39 -13.67 5.37
N SER A 23 -1.19 -13.50 4.81
CA SER A 23 -0.18 -12.57 5.32
C SER A 23 -0.41 -11.20 4.69
N ARG A 24 -0.77 -10.22 5.52
CA ARG A 24 -1.17 -8.88 5.08
C ARG A 24 -0.04 -7.89 5.32
N TYR A 25 0.39 -7.23 4.26
CA TYR A 25 1.43 -6.21 4.26
C TYR A 25 0.90 -4.95 3.59
N GLY A 26 1.14 -3.81 4.23
CA GLY A 26 0.82 -2.49 3.71
C GLY A 26 2.05 -1.61 3.71
N ALA A 27 2.10 -0.68 2.76
CA ALA A 27 3.19 0.26 2.61
C ALA A 27 2.64 1.64 2.26
N ILE A 28 3.34 2.66 2.76
CA ILE A 28 3.12 4.06 2.40
C ILE A 28 4.45 4.70 2.02
N LEU A 29 4.41 5.60 1.04
CA LEU A 29 5.54 6.43 0.65
C LEU A 29 5.26 7.86 1.09
N VAL A 30 6.17 8.42 1.89
CA VAL A 30 6.03 9.76 2.46
C VAL A 30 7.12 10.67 1.90
N TYR A 31 6.73 11.82 1.39
CA TYR A 31 7.64 12.88 0.94
C TYR A 31 7.23 14.20 1.57
N ASN A 32 8.20 14.89 2.18
CA ASN A 32 7.98 16.15 2.90
C ASN A 32 6.81 16.10 3.90
N GLY A 33 6.70 14.99 4.65
CA GLY A 33 5.64 14.80 5.65
C GLY A 33 4.24 14.52 5.09
N LYS A 34 4.08 14.38 3.77
CA LYS A 34 2.83 14.03 3.09
C LYS A 34 2.92 12.63 2.49
N VAL A 35 1.85 11.84 2.63
CA VAL A 35 1.73 10.55 1.91
C VAL A 35 1.53 10.85 0.42
N ILE A 36 2.42 10.33 -0.42
CA ILE A 36 2.38 10.51 -1.88
C ILE A 36 1.99 9.23 -2.63
N SER A 37 2.11 8.06 -1.98
CA SER A 37 1.67 6.78 -2.52
C SER A 37 1.40 5.80 -1.39
N SER A 38 0.54 4.81 -1.65
CA SER A 38 0.24 3.72 -0.73
C SER A 38 -0.11 2.43 -1.48
N GLY A 39 0.02 1.29 -0.82
CA GLY A 39 -0.31 0.01 -1.42
C GLY A 39 -0.27 -1.16 -0.43
N TYR A 40 -0.75 -2.31 -0.90
CA TYR A 40 -0.79 -3.55 -0.15
C TYR A 40 -0.38 -4.73 -1.04
N ASN A 41 0.07 -5.82 -0.43
CA ASN A 41 0.39 -7.03 -1.18
C ASN A 41 -0.90 -7.71 -1.67
N ASP A 42 -0.89 -8.11 -2.95
CA ASP A 42 -1.99 -8.79 -3.60
C ASP A 42 -1.44 -9.81 -4.60
N ASP A 43 -2.17 -10.90 -4.80
CA ASP A 43 -1.84 -11.90 -5.80
C ASP A 43 -2.26 -11.39 -7.18
N ARG A 44 -1.30 -10.87 -7.93
CA ARG A 44 -1.49 -10.34 -9.30
C ARG A 44 -2.19 -11.33 -10.26
N LYS A 45 -2.24 -12.63 -9.92
CA LYS A 45 -2.90 -13.67 -10.72
C LYS A 45 -4.43 -13.58 -10.73
N LEU A 46 -5.07 -12.89 -9.78
CA LEU A 46 -6.55 -12.81 -9.70
C LEU A 46 -7.15 -11.53 -10.29
N LYS A 47 -6.32 -10.54 -10.66
CA LYS A 47 -6.78 -9.24 -11.22
C LYS A 47 -6.48 -9.04 -12.70
N ILE A 48 -6.29 -10.13 -13.46
CA ILE A 48 -6.47 -10.07 -14.93
C ILE A 48 -7.97 -10.28 -15.20
N SER A 49 -8.79 -9.36 -14.69
CA SER A 49 -10.10 -9.07 -15.24
C SER A 49 -10.04 -7.64 -15.77
N ASN A 50 -9.91 -7.55 -17.10
CA ASN A 50 -10.15 -6.40 -17.95
C ASN A 50 -9.62 -5.01 -17.47
N ASN A 51 -8.49 -4.61 -18.05
CA ASN A 51 -8.13 -3.22 -18.40
C ASN A 51 -7.37 -2.28 -17.45
N LYS A 52 -6.67 -2.74 -16.39
CA LYS A 52 -5.61 -1.88 -15.79
C LYS A 52 -4.36 -2.66 -15.40
N LEU A 53 -3.50 -2.87 -16.40
CA LEU A 53 -2.09 -3.16 -16.20
C LEU A 53 -1.41 -1.89 -15.66
N CYS A 54 -1.60 -1.55 -14.38
CA CYS A 54 -0.80 -0.52 -13.72
C CYS A 54 0.58 -1.13 -13.43
N CYS A 55 1.47 -1.03 -14.40
CA CYS A 55 2.90 -1.22 -14.21
C CYS A 55 3.39 -0.25 -13.14
N LEU A 56 3.88 -0.76 -12.01
CA LEU A 56 4.64 0.01 -11.01
C LEU A 56 6.10 0.26 -11.43
N LEU A 57 6.45 0.03 -12.71
CA LEU A 57 7.82 0.10 -13.24
C LEU A 57 7.90 0.62 -14.69
N CYS A 58 7.05 1.58 -15.06
CA CYS A 58 7.35 2.42 -16.22
C CYS A 58 7.59 3.83 -15.70
N GLY A 59 8.83 4.30 -15.87
CA GLY A 59 9.31 5.60 -15.41
C GLY A 59 8.67 6.77 -16.13
#